data_AF-A0A2K8NVA1-F1
#
_entry.id   AF-A0A2K8NVA1-F1
#
_cell.length_a   1.000
_cell.length_b   1.000
_cell.length_c   1.000
_cell.angle_alpha   90.00
_cell.angle_beta   90.00
_cell.angle_gamma   90.00
#
_symmetry.space_group_name_H-M   'P 1'
#
loop_
_entity.id
_entity.type
_entity.pdbx_description
1 polymer ?
#
loop_
_entity_poly.entity_id
_entity_poly.type
_entity_poly.pdbx_seq_one_letter_code
_entity_poly.pdbx_strand_id
1 'polypeptide(L)'
;MAHKDLKALRKNQKLVHNKETAEILTETDKIQHQAGHKSEYKATSRLRWFDWLISAIILLVGIGMSFLVGYLTLKSKQTPNWWGASYFAFAYLFVLILIWWMLGYWKNKAAEKYFNDKRRRYQKTYTLEEAKYRRFRNLILVSWLPFALFATLITILL
;
A
#
# COMPACT_ATOMS: atom_id res chain seq x y z
N MET A 1 53.69 -2.37 42.89
CA MET A 1 52.22 -2.35 42.70
C MET A 1 51.81 -1.68 41.38
N ALA A 2 52.29 -0.47 41.07
CA ALA A 2 51.90 0.33 39.90
C ALA A 2 51.93 -0.35 38.50
N HIS A 3 52.83 -1.31 38.26
CA HIS A 3 52.97 -1.93 36.94
C HIS A 3 51.83 -2.91 36.59
N LYS A 4 51.18 -3.53 37.60
CA LYS A 4 50.03 -4.42 37.37
C LYS A 4 48.78 -3.61 37.03
N ASP A 5 48.62 -2.45 37.65
CA ASP A 5 47.49 -1.53 37.41
C ASP A 5 47.53 -0.91 36.02
N LEU A 6 48.71 -0.52 35.53
CA LEU A 6 48.90 -0.03 34.16
C LEU A 6 48.56 -1.08 33.08
N LYS A 7 48.88 -2.35 33.35
CA LYS A 7 48.58 -3.45 32.42
C LYS A 7 47.07 -3.76 32.39
N ALA A 8 46.40 -3.64 33.54
CA ALA A 8 44.94 -3.76 33.64
C ALA A 8 44.23 -2.58 32.94
N LEU A 9 44.71 -1.35 33.12
CA LEU A 9 44.21 -0.15 32.44
C LEU A 9 44.29 -0.26 30.92
N ARG A 10 45.44 -0.69 30.36
CA ARG A 10 45.57 -0.91 28.90
C ARG A 10 44.63 -1.98 28.38
N LYS A 11 44.38 -3.05 29.17
CA LYS A 11 43.46 -4.12 28.78
C LYS A 11 42.02 -3.64 28.78
N ASN A 12 41.64 -2.82 29.77
CA ASN A 12 40.32 -2.19 29.82
C ASN A 12 40.12 -1.17 28.70
N GLN A 13 41.12 -0.35 28.38
CA GLN A 13 41.06 0.58 27.25
C GLN A 13 40.87 -0.15 25.91
N LYS A 14 41.60 -1.27 25.68
CA LYS A 14 41.38 -2.12 24.51
C LYS A 14 39.97 -2.71 24.47
N LEU A 15 39.44 -3.14 25.60
CA LEU A 15 38.09 -3.70 25.68
C LEU A 15 37.00 -2.66 25.41
N VAL A 16 37.15 -1.45 25.93
CA VAL A 16 36.22 -0.33 25.67
C VAL A 16 36.29 0.08 24.21
N HIS A 17 37.49 0.27 23.66
CA HIS A 17 37.67 0.62 22.25
C HIS A 17 37.10 -0.45 21.30
N ASN A 18 37.30 -1.73 21.61
CA ASN A 18 36.72 -2.83 20.82
C ASN A 18 35.19 -2.88 20.91
N LYS A 19 34.60 -2.48 22.05
CA LYS A 19 33.14 -2.38 22.20
C LYS A 19 32.58 -1.20 21.40
N GLU A 20 33.19 -0.02 21.51
CA GLU A 20 32.78 1.18 20.78
C GLU A 20 32.89 0.98 19.27
N THR A 21 33.99 0.39 18.79
CA THR A 21 34.17 0.10 17.35
C THR A 21 33.16 -0.93 16.85
N ALA A 22 32.88 -1.99 17.63
CA ALA A 22 31.84 -2.95 17.29
C ALA A 22 30.44 -2.31 17.25
N GLU A 23 30.14 -1.42 18.21
CA GLU A 23 28.86 -0.72 18.28
C GLU A 23 28.67 0.22 17.08
N ILE A 24 29.68 1.02 16.74
CA ILE A 24 29.68 1.90 15.55
C ILE A 24 29.53 1.10 14.25
N LEU A 25 30.23 -0.04 14.12
CA LEU A 25 30.07 -0.91 12.95
C LEU A 25 28.65 -1.46 12.85
N THR A 26 28.07 -1.93 13.96
CA THR A 26 26.67 -2.41 13.95
C THR A 26 25.66 -1.30 13.65
N GLU A 27 25.90 -0.06 14.09
CA GLU A 27 25.05 1.08 13.74
C GLU A 27 25.17 1.46 12.27
N THR A 28 26.39 1.47 11.74
CA THR A 28 26.67 1.80 10.33
C THR A 28 26.06 0.75 9.39
N ASP A 29 26.20 -0.54 9.71
CA ASP A 29 25.57 -1.65 8.99
C ASP A 29 24.04 -1.55 9.05
N LYS A 30 23.46 -1.23 10.21
CA LYS A 30 22.01 -1.00 10.35
C LYS A 30 21.53 0.17 9.49
N ILE A 31 22.30 1.26 9.41
CA ILE A 31 21.96 2.44 8.60
C ILE A 31 22.02 2.10 7.10
N GLN A 32 23.06 1.39 6.65
CA GLN A 32 23.16 0.95 5.26
C GLN A 32 22.06 -0.04 4.88
N HIS A 33 21.77 -1.03 5.74
CA HIS A 33 20.65 -1.96 5.53
C HIS A 33 19.30 -1.23 5.50
N GLN A 34 19.06 -0.27 6.40
CA GLN A 34 17.84 0.55 6.37
C GLN A 34 17.74 1.42 5.12
N ALA A 35 18.87 1.96 4.62
CA ALA A 35 18.89 2.77 3.40
C ALA A 35 18.55 1.93 2.16
N GLY A 36 19.12 0.71 2.05
CA GLY A 36 18.80 -0.24 1.00
C GLY A 36 17.34 -0.68 1.02
N HIS A 37 16.80 -0.99 2.21
CA HIS A 37 15.39 -1.37 2.33
C HIS A 37 14.43 -0.22 1.99
N LYS A 38 14.79 1.03 2.30
CA LYS A 38 14.00 2.21 1.92
C LYS A 38 13.99 2.45 0.41
N SER A 39 15.10 2.25 -0.28
CA SER A 39 15.19 2.46 -1.73
C SER A 39 14.38 1.40 -2.49
N GLU A 40 14.50 0.14 -2.09
CA GLU A 40 13.72 -0.98 -2.64
C GLU A 40 12.22 -0.84 -2.35
N TYR A 41 11.86 -0.41 -1.14
CA TYR A 41 10.47 -0.08 -0.80
C TYR A 41 9.92 1.01 -1.71
N LYS A 42 10.68 2.08 -1.98
CA LYS A 42 10.25 3.19 -2.85
C LYS A 42 10.15 2.78 -4.31
N ALA A 43 11.02 1.89 -4.79
CA ALA A 43 10.93 1.34 -6.14
C ALA A 43 9.70 0.43 -6.29
N THR A 44 9.44 -0.43 -5.30
CA THR A 44 8.38 -1.44 -5.35
C THR A 44 6.99 -0.83 -5.13
N SER A 45 6.88 0.20 -4.31
CA SER A 45 5.59 0.85 -4.00
C SER A 45 5.06 1.79 -5.10
N ARG A 46 5.89 2.11 -6.10
CA ARG A 46 5.47 2.92 -7.25
C ARG A 46 4.66 2.08 -8.25
N LEU A 47 3.67 2.71 -8.86
CA LEU A 47 2.94 2.14 -9.98
C LEU A 47 3.89 2.01 -11.17
N ARG A 48 3.94 0.81 -11.74
CA ARG A 48 4.65 0.49 -12.96
C ARG A 48 3.73 0.74 -14.14
N TRP A 49 4.29 0.84 -15.34
CA TRP A 49 3.50 1.05 -16.56
C TRP A 49 2.42 -0.04 -16.75
N PHE A 50 2.72 -1.30 -16.44
CA PHE A 50 1.76 -2.40 -16.50
C PHE A 50 0.59 -2.23 -15.51
N ASP A 51 0.78 -1.55 -14.38
CA ASP A 51 -0.30 -1.31 -13.41
C ASP A 51 -1.37 -0.38 -14.01
N TRP A 52 -0.99 0.50 -14.94
CA TRP A 52 -1.93 1.34 -15.69
C TRP A 52 -2.78 0.52 -16.67
N LEU A 53 -2.17 -0.47 -17.33
CA LEU A 53 -2.90 -1.40 -18.21
C LEU A 53 -3.93 -2.20 -17.41
N ILE A 54 -3.54 -2.71 -16.23
CA ILE A 54 -4.47 -3.41 -15.32
C ILE A 54 -5.61 -2.48 -14.91
N SER A 55 -5.31 -1.24 -14.54
CA SER A 55 -6.34 -0.26 -14.20
C SER A 55 -7.31 0.00 -15.36
N ALA A 56 -6.81 0.09 -16.60
CA ALA A 56 -7.63 0.24 -17.78
C ALA A 56 -8.56 -0.96 -18.01
N ILE A 57 -8.08 -2.18 -17.78
CA ILE A 57 -8.90 -3.40 -17.88
C ILE A 57 -10.01 -3.39 -16.82
N ILE A 58 -9.70 -3.07 -15.56
CA ILE A 58 -10.69 -2.95 -14.47
C ILE A 58 -11.79 -1.94 -14.84
N LEU A 59 -11.40 -0.83 -15.47
CA LEU A 59 -12.34 0.18 -15.97
C LEU A 59 -13.24 -0.35 -17.08
N LEU A 60 -12.66 -0.95 -18.11
CA LEU A 60 -13.39 -1.50 -19.25
C LEU A 60 -14.40 -2.56 -18.82
N VAL A 61 -14.01 -3.44 -17.89
CA VAL A 61 -14.90 -4.46 -17.32
C VAL A 61 -16.08 -3.81 -16.60
N GLY A 62 -15.82 -2.81 -15.74
CA GLY A 62 -16.89 -2.11 -15.03
C GLY A 62 -17.86 -1.39 -15.98
N ILE A 63 -17.33 -0.72 -17.01
CA ILE A 63 -18.12 0.02 -18.01
C ILE A 63 -18.96 -0.96 -18.83
N GLY A 64 -18.33 -2.02 -19.36
CA GLY A 64 -19.02 -3.04 -20.15
C GLY A 64 -20.15 -3.71 -19.37
N MET A 65 -19.92 -4.06 -18.10
CA MET A 65 -20.96 -4.61 -17.23
C MET A 65 -22.08 -3.61 -16.94
N SER A 66 -21.76 -2.32 -16.77
CA SER A 66 -22.76 -1.26 -16.57
C SER A 66 -23.71 -1.18 -17.77
N PHE A 67 -23.18 -1.13 -18.99
CA PHE A 67 -23.99 -1.13 -20.20
C PHE A 67 -24.79 -2.43 -20.37
N LEU A 68 -24.20 -3.58 -20.05
CA LEU A 68 -24.89 -4.87 -20.11
C LEU A 68 -26.10 -4.91 -19.18
N VAL A 69 -25.95 -4.46 -17.93
CA VAL A 69 -27.08 -4.36 -16.98
C VAL A 69 -28.11 -3.34 -17.45
N GLY A 70 -27.68 -2.17 -17.95
CA GLY A 70 -28.57 -1.19 -18.56
C GLY A 70 -29.42 -1.78 -19.69
N TYR A 71 -28.80 -2.56 -20.57
CA TYR A 71 -29.49 -3.21 -21.68
C TYR A 71 -30.49 -4.27 -21.20
N LEU A 72 -30.08 -5.13 -20.24
CA LEU A 72 -30.96 -6.17 -19.70
C LEU A 72 -32.16 -5.60 -18.94
N THR A 73 -32.00 -4.42 -18.35
CA THR A 73 -33.03 -3.76 -17.54
C THR A 73 -33.88 -2.77 -18.33
N LEU A 74 -33.63 -2.58 -19.63
CA LEU A 74 -34.29 -1.57 -20.46
C LEU A 74 -35.83 -1.67 -20.46
N LYS A 75 -36.38 -2.89 -20.45
CA LYS A 75 -37.83 -3.15 -20.47
C LYS A 75 -38.45 -3.25 -19.07
N SER A 76 -37.64 -3.04 -18.03
CA SER A 76 -38.11 -3.09 -16.64
C SER A 76 -38.95 -1.86 -16.32
N LYS A 77 -40.07 -2.07 -15.62
CA LYS A 77 -40.87 -0.96 -15.08
C LYS A 77 -40.18 -0.26 -13.91
N GLN A 78 -39.32 -0.97 -13.17
CA GLN A 78 -38.62 -0.40 -12.01
C GLN A 78 -37.41 0.46 -12.40
N THR A 79 -36.81 0.21 -13.55
CA THR A 79 -35.57 0.88 -14.01
C THR A 79 -35.72 1.32 -15.47
N PRO A 80 -36.63 2.27 -15.76
CA PRO A 80 -36.84 2.76 -17.12
C PRO A 80 -35.59 3.46 -17.64
N ASN A 81 -35.50 3.70 -18.95
CA ASN A 81 -34.52 4.59 -19.58
C ASN A 81 -33.06 4.35 -19.14
N TRP A 82 -32.58 3.12 -19.26
CA TRP A 82 -31.17 2.74 -18.96
C TRP A 82 -30.70 2.97 -17.52
N TRP A 83 -31.56 3.34 -16.58
CA TRP A 83 -31.18 3.62 -15.18
C TRP A 83 -30.49 2.44 -14.48
N GLY A 84 -30.71 1.21 -14.93
CA GLY A 84 -29.97 0.04 -14.44
C GLY A 84 -28.45 0.13 -14.68
N ALA A 85 -27.99 0.84 -15.72
CA ALA A 85 -26.56 1.08 -15.94
C ALA A 85 -25.97 1.97 -14.84
N SER A 86 -26.66 3.05 -14.48
CA SER A 86 -26.24 3.97 -13.40
C SER A 86 -26.22 3.25 -12.05
N TYR A 87 -27.25 2.47 -11.74
CA TYR A 87 -27.30 1.71 -10.49
C TYR A 87 -26.16 0.69 -10.39
N PHE A 88 -25.87 -0.03 -11.47
CA PHE A 88 -24.73 -0.93 -11.48
C PHE A 88 -23.40 -0.18 -11.35
N ALA A 89 -23.24 0.97 -12.03
CA ALA A 89 -22.02 1.78 -11.92
C ALA A 89 -21.75 2.22 -10.46
N PHE A 90 -22.77 2.69 -9.74
CA PHE A 90 -22.63 3.02 -8.32
C PHE A 90 -22.36 1.80 -7.44
N ALA A 91 -23.00 0.66 -7.71
CA ALA A 91 -22.71 -0.58 -6.99
C ALA A 91 -21.25 -1.03 -7.21
N TYR A 92 -20.74 -0.93 -8.44
CA TYR A 92 -19.36 -1.25 -8.77
C TYR A 92 -18.36 -0.30 -8.08
N LEU A 93 -18.65 1.01 -8.04
CA LEU A 93 -17.88 1.98 -7.25
C LEU A 93 -17.82 1.62 -5.78
N PHE A 94 -18.96 1.21 -5.22
CA PHE A 94 -19.04 0.79 -3.84
C PHE A 94 -18.17 -0.45 -3.58
N VAL A 95 -18.15 -1.43 -4.49
CA VAL A 95 -17.26 -2.59 -4.40
C VAL A 95 -15.78 -2.18 -4.46
N LEU A 96 -15.41 -1.28 -5.38
CA LEU A 96 -14.02 -0.82 -5.49
C LEU A 96 -13.54 -0.09 -4.21
N ILE A 97 -14.38 0.77 -3.62
CA ILE A 97 -14.01 1.46 -2.38
C ILE A 97 -13.94 0.49 -1.19
N LEU A 98 -14.80 -0.52 -1.13
CA LEU A 98 -14.73 -1.58 -0.13
C LEU A 98 -13.42 -2.37 -0.25
N ILE A 99 -13.01 -2.76 -1.46
CA ILE A 99 -11.72 -3.43 -1.69
C ILE A 99 -10.57 -2.54 -1.21
N TRP A 100 -10.59 -1.26 -1.57
CA TRP A 100 -9.57 -0.30 -1.14
C TRP A 100 -9.50 -0.16 0.39
N TRP A 101 -10.65 -0.13 1.07
CA TRP A 101 -10.75 -0.03 2.51
C TRP A 101 -10.24 -1.30 3.20
N MET A 102 -10.63 -2.49 2.71
CA MET A 102 -10.14 -3.78 3.22
C MET A 102 -8.62 -3.90 3.13
N LEU A 103 -8.02 -3.48 2.01
CA LEU A 103 -6.55 -3.42 1.86
C LEU A 103 -5.89 -2.51 2.89
N GLY A 104 -6.52 -1.36 3.18
CA GLY A 104 -6.07 -0.45 4.24
C GLY A 104 -6.12 -1.09 5.62
N TYR A 105 -7.20 -1.81 5.92
CA TYR A 105 -7.37 -2.52 7.18
C TYR A 105 -6.31 -3.62 7.35
N TRP A 106 -6.09 -4.47 6.34
CA TRP A 106 -5.07 -5.52 6.40
C TRP A 106 -3.66 -4.95 6.55
N LYS A 107 -3.33 -3.86 5.84
CA LYS A 107 -2.04 -3.17 6.00
C LYS A 107 -1.83 -2.66 7.43
N ASN A 108 -2.88 -2.10 8.05
CA ASN A 108 -2.78 -1.60 9.43
C ASN A 108 -2.62 -2.75 10.44
N LYS A 109 -3.32 -3.86 10.24
CA LYS A 109 -3.20 -5.07 11.09
C LYS A 109 -1.81 -5.72 10.96
N ALA A 110 -1.26 -5.74 9.75
CA ALA A 110 0.10 -6.21 9.52
C ALA A 110 1.15 -5.34 10.23
N ALA A 111 0.99 -4.01 10.21
CA ALA A 111 1.88 -3.09 10.92
C ALA A 111 1.80 -3.26 12.45
N GLU A 112 0.60 -3.43 13.01
CA GLU A 112 0.42 -3.75 14.44
C GLU A 112 1.19 -5.02 14.84
N LYS A 113 1.07 -6.09 14.04
CA LYS A 113 1.80 -7.35 14.27
C LYS A 113 3.31 -7.19 14.14
N TYR A 114 3.77 -6.40 13.17
CA TYR A 114 5.19 -6.14 12.94
C TYR A 114 5.85 -5.41 14.11
N PHE A 115 5.18 -4.40 14.65
CA PHE A 115 5.71 -3.60 15.76
C PHE A 115 5.35 -4.15 17.15
N ASN A 116 4.49 -5.15 17.23
CA ASN A 116 3.89 -5.66 18.46
C ASN A 116 3.29 -4.53 19.35
N ASP A 117 2.81 -3.47 18.71
CA ASP A 117 2.30 -2.26 19.37
C ASP A 117 1.14 -1.67 18.55
N LYS A 118 -0.04 -1.63 19.17
CA LYS A 118 -1.28 -1.06 18.62
C LYS A 118 -1.13 0.41 18.22
N ARG A 119 -0.31 1.18 18.93
CA ARG A 119 -0.11 2.61 18.67
C ARG A 119 0.65 2.86 17.36
N ARG A 120 1.43 1.87 16.91
CA ARG A 120 2.26 1.95 15.71
C ARG A 120 1.59 1.41 14.45
N ARG A 121 0.29 1.08 14.49
CA ARG A 121 -0.48 0.55 13.35
C ARG A 121 -0.45 1.40 12.08
N TYR A 122 -0.17 2.70 12.22
CA TYR A 122 -0.12 3.64 11.10
C TYR A 122 1.31 3.94 10.61
N GLN A 123 2.32 3.44 11.32
CA GLN A 123 3.72 3.62 10.93
C GLN A 123 4.08 2.71 9.75
N LYS A 124 5.06 3.15 8.96
CA LYS A 124 5.59 2.36 7.85
C LYS A 124 6.60 1.36 8.39
N THR A 125 6.42 0.10 8.04
CA THR A 125 7.34 -1.00 8.32
C THR A 125 8.51 -1.05 7.32
N TYR A 126 8.38 -0.36 6.18
CA TYR A 126 9.36 -0.37 5.08
C TYR A 126 9.65 -1.77 4.50
N THR A 127 8.74 -2.71 4.72
CA THR A 127 8.83 -4.07 4.17
C THR A 127 8.37 -4.12 2.71
N LEU A 128 8.91 -5.07 1.94
CA LEU A 128 8.51 -5.29 0.54
C LEU A 128 7.02 -5.65 0.41
N GLU A 129 6.46 -6.36 1.39
CA GLU A 129 5.04 -6.68 1.42
C GLU A 129 4.17 -5.42 1.55
N GLU A 130 4.51 -4.54 2.49
CA GLU A 130 3.81 -3.26 2.63
C GLU A 130 3.92 -2.43 1.35
N ALA A 131 5.07 -2.45 0.66
CA ALA A 131 5.24 -1.79 -0.62
C ALA A 131 4.27 -2.34 -1.69
N LYS A 132 4.10 -3.67 -1.78
CA LYS A 132 3.14 -4.30 -2.68
C LYS A 132 1.70 -3.93 -2.32
N TYR A 133 1.32 -3.98 -1.04
CA TYR A 133 -0.01 -3.57 -0.58
C TYR A 133 -0.30 -2.11 -0.94
N ARG A 134 0.68 -1.23 -0.74
CA ARG A 134 0.56 0.19 -1.09
C ARG A 134 0.39 0.40 -2.58
N ARG A 135 1.16 -0.31 -3.41
CA ARG A 135 1.03 -0.25 -4.87
C ARG A 135 -0.36 -0.71 -5.31
N PHE A 136 -0.83 -1.84 -4.80
CA PHE A 136 -2.15 -2.38 -5.14
C PHE A 136 -3.29 -1.46 -4.68
N ARG A 137 -3.19 -0.89 -3.47
CA ARG A 137 -4.15 0.10 -2.97
C ARG A 137 -4.18 1.36 -3.84
N ASN A 138 -3.04 1.84 -4.31
CA ASN A 138 -2.96 2.97 -5.23
C ASN A 138 -3.55 2.62 -6.61
N LEU A 139 -3.32 1.40 -7.11
CA LEU A 139 -3.90 0.92 -8.36
C LEU A 139 -5.43 0.99 -8.32
N ILE A 140 -6.05 0.43 -7.26
CA ILE A 140 -7.50 0.49 -7.08
C ILE A 140 -8.01 1.94 -7.04
N LEU A 141 -7.29 2.84 -6.37
CA LEU A 141 -7.69 4.25 -6.29
C LEU A 141 -7.59 4.96 -7.66
N VAL A 142 -6.57 4.64 -8.45
CA VAL A 142 -6.41 5.15 -9.82
C VAL A 142 -7.50 4.61 -10.75
N SER A 143 -8.01 3.39 -10.54
CA SER A 143 -9.18 2.88 -11.26
C SER A 143 -10.48 3.51 -10.77
N TRP A 144 -10.60 3.78 -9.47
CA TRP A 144 -11.81 4.31 -8.85
C TRP A 144 -12.15 5.72 -9.33
N LEU A 145 -11.17 6.63 -9.41
CA LEU A 145 -11.38 8.03 -9.81
C LEU A 145 -12.03 8.21 -11.20
N PRO A 146 -11.46 7.69 -12.30
CA PRO A 146 -12.05 7.80 -13.63
C PRO A 146 -13.38 7.04 -13.73
N PHE A 147 -13.55 5.94 -13.00
CA PHE A 147 -14.85 5.25 -12.97
C PHE A 147 -15.92 6.08 -12.24
N ALA A 148 -15.55 6.80 -11.18
CA ALA A 148 -16.44 7.72 -10.48
C ALA A 148 -16.96 8.81 -11.43
N LEU A 149 -16.08 9.37 -12.26
CA LEU A 149 -16.47 10.32 -13.31
C LEU A 149 -17.42 9.69 -14.33
N PHE A 150 -17.14 8.46 -14.78
CA PHE A 150 -18.04 7.74 -15.67
C PHE A 150 -19.44 7.55 -15.05
N ALA A 151 -19.51 7.11 -13.78
CA ALA A 151 -20.77 6.86 -13.10
C ALA A 151 -21.60 8.15 -12.88
N THR A 152 -20.95 9.28 -12.60
CA THR A 152 -21.66 10.56 -12.50
C THR A 152 -22.13 11.04 -13.87
N LEU A 153 -21.29 10.92 -14.91
CA LEU A 153 -21.65 11.33 -16.27
C LEU A 153 -22.85 10.54 -16.81
N ILE A 154 -22.84 9.20 -16.69
CA ILE A 154 -23.97 8.39 -17.17
C ILE A 154 -25.26 8.74 -16.43
N THR A 155 -25.18 9.05 -15.14
CA THR A 155 -26.36 9.43 -14.35
C THR A 155 -26.92 10.80 -14.75
N ILE A 156 -26.06 11.73 -15.17
CA ILE A 156 -26.49 13.06 -15.64
C ILE A 156 -27.13 12.97 -17.04
N LEU A 157 -26.70 12.00 -17.86
CA LEU A 157 -27.17 11.83 -19.24
C LEU A 157 -28.48 11.03 -19.37
N LEU A 158 -28.95 10.37 -18.31
CA LEU A 158 -30.15 9.52 -18.28
C LEU A 158 -31.33 10.18 -17.55
#